data_AF-A0A348UXX3-F1
#
_entry.id   AF-A0A348UXX3-F1
#
_cell.length_a   1.000
_cell.length_b   1.000
_cell.length_c   1.000
_cell.angle_alpha   90.00
_cell.angle_beta   90.00
_cell.angle_gamma   90.00
#
_symmetry.space_group_name_H-M   'P 1'
#
loop_
_entity.id
_entity.type
_entity.pdbx_description
1 polymer ?
#
loop_
_entity_poly.entity_id
_entity_poly.type
_entity_poly.pdbx_seq_one_letter_code
_entity_poly.pdbx_strand_id
1 'polypeptide(L)'
;WFDKKFHKRRVKGRAVDRTILLAPSPEFVSTLPFGRIPDRRDFIRLMGRDNERICAWNKAANMCRVLGDEFMDAAENGSIRDKVRKIK
;
A
#
# COMPACT_ATOMS: atom_id res chain seq x y z
N TRP A 1 -5.09 -17.89 -3.39
CA TRP A 1 -4.63 -16.56 -3.81
C TRP A 1 -5.76 -15.54 -3.63
N PHE A 2 -5.49 -14.36 -3.06
CA PHE A 2 -6.48 -13.30 -2.79
C PHE A 2 -6.66 -12.31 -3.98
N ASP A 3 -6.18 -12.66 -5.17
CA ASP A 3 -6.12 -11.77 -6.34
C ASP A 3 -7.47 -11.62 -7.08
N LYS A 4 -8.41 -12.55 -6.90
CA LYS A 4 -9.75 -12.45 -7.47
C LYS A 4 -10.60 -11.45 -6.70
N LYS A 5 -11.08 -10.43 -7.40
CA LYS A 5 -12.13 -9.52 -6.91
C LYS A 5 -13.43 -10.30 -6.66
N PHE A 6 -13.63 -10.76 -5.43
CA PHE A 6 -14.88 -11.37 -4.98
C PHE A 6 -15.72 -10.35 -4.22
N HIS A 7 -16.58 -9.62 -4.94
CA HIS A 7 -17.44 -8.58 -4.36
C HIS A 7 -18.36 -9.07 -3.23
N LYS A 8 -18.68 -10.38 -3.19
CA LYS A 8 -19.50 -11.00 -2.15
C LYS A 8 -18.70 -11.40 -0.89
N ARG A 9 -17.35 -11.39 -0.94
CA ARG A 9 -16.50 -11.69 0.21
C ARG A 9 -16.41 -10.44 1.10
N ARG A 10 -17.40 -10.25 1.97
CA ARG A 10 -17.37 -9.25 3.05
C ARG A 10 -17.30 -9.98 4.37
N VAL A 11 -16.13 -9.96 5.00
CA VAL A 11 -15.96 -10.44 6.38
C VAL A 11 -16.54 -9.37 7.30
N LYS A 12 -17.43 -9.76 8.20
CA LYS A 12 -18.09 -8.86 9.16
C LYS A 12 -17.98 -9.43 10.58
N GLY A 13 -18.12 -8.54 11.56
CA GLY A 13 -18.14 -8.89 12.98
C GLY A 13 -16.78 -9.38 13.48
N ARG A 14 -16.83 -10.28 14.47
CA ARG A 14 -15.69 -10.72 15.30
C ARG A 14 -14.43 -11.12 14.55
N ALA A 15 -14.54 -11.57 13.31
CA ALA A 15 -13.42 -11.99 12.49
C ALA A 15 -12.45 -10.84 12.09
N VAL A 16 -12.87 -9.58 12.19
CA VAL A 16 -12.04 -8.39 11.86
C VAL A 16 -11.94 -7.37 12.99
N ASP A 17 -12.46 -7.70 14.19
CA ASP A 17 -12.52 -6.77 15.33
C ASP A 17 -11.13 -6.33 15.83
N ARG A 18 -10.08 -7.10 15.52
CA ARG A 18 -8.69 -6.85 15.91
C ARG A 18 -7.78 -6.63 14.71
N THR A 19 -8.31 -6.04 13.63
CA THR A 19 -7.54 -5.77 12.41
C THR A 19 -7.23 -4.28 12.29
N ILE A 20 -5.97 -3.97 12.00
CA ILE A 20 -5.52 -2.64 11.60
C ILE A 20 -5.26 -2.68 10.10
N LEU A 21 -5.82 -1.72 9.36
CA LEU A 21 -5.50 -1.50 7.95
C LEU A 21 -4.41 -0.44 7.85
N LEU A 22 -3.25 -0.84 7.32
CA LEU A 22 -2.18 0.08 6.96
C LEU A 22 -2.27 0.39 5.47
N ALA A 23 -2.28 1.67 5.13
CA ALA A 23 -2.28 2.14 3.75
C ALA A 23 -1.59 3.50 3.64
N PRO A 24 -0.84 3.76 2.56
CA PRO A 24 -0.28 5.08 2.31
C PRO A 24 -1.38 6.13 2.11
N SER A 25 -1.08 7.40 2.43
CA SER A 25 -2.02 8.49 2.18
C SER A 25 -2.14 8.78 0.67
N PRO A 26 -3.26 9.35 0.21
CA PRO A 26 -3.41 9.78 -1.19
C PRO A 26 -2.31 10.75 -1.63
N GLU A 27 -1.89 11.64 -0.74
CA GLU A 27 -0.84 12.63 -1.00
C GLU A 27 0.49 11.92 -1.26
N PHE A 28 0.87 10.94 -0.41
CA PHE A 28 2.05 10.13 -0.65
C PHE A 28 1.96 9.37 -1.97
N VAL A 29 0.82 8.72 -2.25
CA VAL A 29 0.60 7.97 -3.50
C VAL A 29 0.76 8.87 -4.73
N SER A 30 0.35 10.13 -4.65
CA SER A 30 0.49 11.09 -5.76
C SER A 30 1.95 11.41 -6.11
N THR A 31 2.88 11.22 -5.17
CA THR A 31 4.31 11.43 -5.38
C THR A 31 5.01 10.24 -6.04
N LEU A 32 4.37 9.06 -6.06
CA LEU A 32 4.91 7.86 -6.68
C LEU A 32 5.02 8.03 -8.21
N PRO A 33 5.85 7.22 -8.88
CA PRO A 33 5.87 7.19 -10.34
C PRO A 33 4.47 7.02 -10.93
N PHE A 34 4.15 7.86 -11.91
CA PHE A 34 2.81 7.94 -12.55
C PHE A 34 1.67 8.29 -11.58
N GLY A 35 1.97 8.86 -10.41
CA GLY A 35 0.99 9.30 -9.41
C GLY A 35 0.14 8.18 -8.83
N ARG A 36 0.66 6.94 -8.81
CA ARG A 36 -0.12 5.76 -8.45
C ARG A 36 0.76 4.65 -7.89
N ILE A 37 0.15 3.72 -7.16
CA ILE A 37 0.78 2.44 -6.81
C ILE A 37 0.96 1.62 -8.11
N PRO A 38 2.17 1.11 -8.40
CA PRO A 38 2.40 0.26 -9.56
C PRO A 38 1.53 -1.00 -9.50
N ASP A 39 1.07 -1.47 -10.67
CA ASP A 39 0.22 -2.66 -10.75
C ASP A 39 0.45 -3.44 -12.05
N ARG A 40 -0.18 -4.61 -12.16
CA ARG A 40 -0.03 -5.49 -13.33
C ARG A 40 -0.44 -4.85 -14.67
N ARG A 41 -1.16 -3.72 -14.68
CA ARG A 41 -1.48 -3.01 -15.94
C ARG A 41 -0.26 -2.32 -16.51
N ASP A 42 0.82 -2.15 -15.74
CA ASP A 42 2.08 -1.58 -16.23
C ASP A 42 2.75 -2.45 -17.31
N PHE A 43 2.53 -3.77 -17.30
CA PHE A 43 3.01 -4.63 -18.40
C PHE A 43 2.40 -4.26 -19.75
N ILE A 44 1.15 -3.78 -19.76
CA ILE A 44 0.47 -3.33 -20.97
C ILE A 44 0.84 -1.88 -21.28
N ARG A 45 0.82 -0.99 -20.27
CA ARG A 45 1.09 0.45 -20.44
C ARG A 45 2.52 0.76 -20.86
N LEU A 46 3.47 -0.05 -20.42
CA LEU A 46 4.90 0.10 -20.69
C LEU A 46 5.42 -1.07 -21.53
N MET A 47 4.57 -1.66 -22.37
CA MET A 47 4.98 -2.73 -23.28
C MET A 47 6.11 -2.23 -24.20
N GLY A 48 7.22 -2.98 -24.25
CA GLY A 48 8.44 -2.55 -24.96
C GLY A 48 9.31 -1.54 -24.21
N ARG A 49 8.92 -1.13 -22.99
CA ARG A 49 9.62 -0.18 -22.11
C ARG A 49 9.91 -0.82 -20.75
N ASP A 50 10.40 -2.05 -20.77
CA ASP A 50 10.62 -2.88 -19.58
C ASP A 50 11.56 -2.25 -18.56
N ASN A 51 12.63 -1.60 -19.03
CA ASN A 51 13.57 -0.88 -18.16
C ASN A 51 12.89 0.25 -17.37
N GLU A 52 11.95 0.96 -17.99
CA GLU A 52 11.20 2.02 -17.33
C GLU A 52 10.22 1.46 -16.31
N ARG A 53 9.51 0.36 -16.65
CA ARG A 53 8.66 -0.35 -15.69
C ARG A 53 9.45 -0.75 -14.45
N ILE A 54 10.60 -1.41 -14.64
CA ILE A 54 11.47 -1.87 -13.55
C ILE A 54 11.95 -0.68 -12.71
N CYS A 55 12.39 0.40 -13.36
CA CYS A 55 12.82 1.62 -12.67
C CYS A 55 11.70 2.24 -11.83
N ALA A 56 10.50 2.37 -12.39
CA ALA A 56 9.33 2.92 -11.69
C ALA A 56 8.93 2.05 -10.49
N TRP A 57 8.93 0.71 -10.65
CA TRP A 57 8.59 -0.22 -9.58
C TRP A 57 9.63 -0.19 -8.45
N ASN A 58 10.92 -0.22 -8.80
CA ASN A 58 12.01 -0.10 -7.82
C ASN A 58 11.97 1.25 -7.09
N LYS A 59 11.71 2.34 -7.81
CA LYS A 59 11.58 3.67 -7.20
C LYS A 59 10.40 3.71 -6.22
N ALA A 60 9.22 3.21 -6.60
CA ALA A 60 8.08 3.13 -5.71
C ALA A 60 8.38 2.29 -4.46
N ALA A 61 8.99 1.11 -4.63
CA ALA A 61 9.38 0.25 -3.51
C ALA A 61 10.38 0.94 -2.57
N ASN A 62 11.37 1.65 -3.11
CA ASN A 62 12.35 2.41 -2.34
C ASN A 62 11.68 3.56 -1.56
N MET A 63 10.77 4.31 -2.19
CA MET A 63 10.03 5.39 -1.52
C MET A 63 9.15 4.87 -0.38
N CYS A 64 8.54 3.70 -0.55
CA CYS A 64 7.72 3.06 0.49
C CYS A 64 8.53 2.56 1.70
N ARG A 65 9.88 2.50 1.64
CA ARG A 65 10.68 2.09 2.81
C ARG A 65 10.43 2.99 4.02
N VAL A 66 10.35 4.30 3.81
CA VAL A 66 10.07 5.29 4.88
C VAL A 66 8.77 4.96 5.61
N LEU A 67 7.74 4.49 4.90
CA LEU A 67 6.47 4.10 5.54
C LEU A 67 6.62 2.86 6.42
N GLY A 68 7.50 1.93 6.03
CA GLY A 68 7.84 0.76 6.82
C GLY A 68 8.58 1.15 8.09
N ASP A 69 9.59 2.03 7.95
CA ASP A 69 10.39 2.53 9.06
C ASP A 69 9.50 3.29 10.07
N GLU A 70 8.66 4.22 9.60
CA GLU A 70 7.70 4.96 10.44
C GLU A 70 6.73 4.04 11.19
N PHE A 71 6.29 2.96 10.54
CA PHE A 71 5.42 1.98 11.18
C PHE A 71 6.15 1.20 12.28
N MET A 72 7.38 0.73 12.01
CA MET A 72 8.19 0.01 12.98
C MET A 72 8.51 0.87 14.19
N ASP A 73 8.96 2.10 13.97
CA ASP A 73 9.23 3.08 15.04
C ASP A 73 8.00 3.28 15.93
N ALA A 74 6.83 3.52 15.33
CA ALA A 74 5.58 3.73 16.07
C ALA A 74 5.14 2.49 16.85
N ALA A 75 5.36 1.29 16.31
CA ALA A 75 5.03 0.04 16.96
C ALA A 75 5.94 -0.22 18.17
N GLU A 76 7.25 -0.01 18.01
CA GLU A 76 8.26 -0.26 19.04
C GLU A 76 8.14 0.70 20.23
N ASN A 77 7.94 1.99 19.97
CA ASN A 77 7.79 2.99 21.03
C ASN A 77 6.36 3.11 21.58
N GLY A 78 5.40 2.36 21.04
CA GLY A 78 4.01 2.33 21.49
C GLY A 78 3.13 3.50 21.04
N SER A 79 3.69 4.51 20.36
CA SER A 79 2.94 5.68 19.84
C SER A 79 1.97 5.32 18.71
N ILE A 80 2.04 4.10 18.16
CA ILE A 80 1.08 3.60 17.18
C ILE A 80 -0.37 3.74 17.66
N ARG A 81 -0.61 3.62 18.97
CA ARG A 81 -1.95 3.77 19.60
C ARG A 81 -2.55 5.14 19.36
N ASP A 82 -1.73 6.18 19.26
CA ASP A 82 -2.14 7.57 19.06
C ASP A 82 -2.32 7.90 17.58
N LYS A 83 -1.76 7.07 16.68
CA LYS A 83 -1.83 7.24 15.22
C LYS A 83 -3.00 6.48 14.57
N VAL A 84 -3.59 5.52 15.26
CA VAL A 84 -4.72 4.73 14.74
C VAL A 84 -6.02 5.53 14.81
N ARG A 85 -6.80 5.49 13.72
CA ARG A 85 -8.13 6.08 13.64
C ARG A 85 -9.16 5.07 13.18
N LYS A 86 -10.42 5.26 13.58
CA LYS A 86 -11.54 4.48 13.06
C LYS A 86 -11.69 4.74 11.55
N ILE A 87 -11.72 3.68 10.76
CA ILE A 87 -12.08 3.75 9.34
C ILE A 87 -13.57 4.12 9.24
N LYS A 88 -13.84 5.20 8.50
CA LYS A 88 -15.20 5.66 8.19
C LYS A 88 -15.81 4.81 7.07
#